data_AF-A0AAV4JGD3-F1
#
_entry.id   AF-A0AAV4JGD3-F1
#
_cell.length_a   1.000
_cell.length_b   1.000
_cell.length_c   1.000
_cell.angle_alpha   90.00
_cell.angle_beta   90.00
_cell.angle_gamma   90.00
#
_symmetry.space_group_name_H-M   'P 1'
#
loop_
_entity.id
_entity.type
_entity.pdbx_description
1 polymer ?
#
loop_
_entity_poly.entity_id
_entity_poly.type
_entity_poly.pdbx_seq_one_letter_code
_entity_poly.pdbx_strand_id
1 'polypeptide(L)'
;MLNPPDPKEPWIVQSLAAEAHKIFFIYDRVHVVKNIRNNWITEKTKTLTCPLMGAPGGTVAKWTDLEALFQCEEASLVKLSKLTRSTLFPSSSEKQKVSLALNVFF
;
A
#
# COMPACT_ATOMS: atom_id res chain seq x y z
N MET A 1 4.79 -13.11 29.59
CA MET A 1 4.32 -13.01 28.18
C MET A 1 3.28 -11.90 28.15
N LEU A 2 3.50 -10.82 27.39
CA LEU A 2 2.51 -9.76 27.24
C LEU A 2 1.45 -10.25 26.25
N ASN A 3 0.17 -10.15 26.62
CA ASN A 3 -0.93 -10.48 25.72
C ASN A 3 -0.87 -9.57 24.48
N PRO A 4 -1.23 -10.07 23.28
CA PRO A 4 -1.31 -9.22 22.10
C PRO A 4 -2.36 -8.11 22.33
N PRO A 5 -2.06 -6.87 21.94
CA PRO A 5 -2.97 -5.74 22.15
C PRO A 5 -4.28 -5.91 21.37
N ASP A 6 -5.41 -5.57 21.98
CA ASP A 6 -6.72 -5.54 21.31
C ASP A 6 -6.68 -4.46 20.21
N PRO A 7 -6.98 -4.77 18.95
CA PRO A 7 -7.01 -3.78 17.87
C PRO A 7 -8.00 -2.63 18.09
N LYS A 8 -8.95 -2.74 19.04
CA LYS A 8 -9.85 -1.66 19.45
C LYS A 8 -9.20 -0.65 20.41
N GLU A 9 -8.03 -0.96 20.96
CA GLU A 9 -7.29 -0.10 21.89
C GLU A 9 -5.90 0.22 21.31
N PRO A 10 -5.74 1.31 20.53
CA PRO A 10 -4.50 1.62 19.82
C PRO A 10 -3.35 2.13 20.72
N TRP A 11 -3.51 2.10 22.04
CA TRP A 11 -2.47 2.47 23.00
C TRP A 11 -1.94 1.21 23.70
N ILE A 12 -0.63 0.98 23.62
CA ILE A 12 -0.01 -0.26 24.14
C ILE A 12 0.72 0.02 25.47
N VAL A 13 1.05 1.27 25.77
CA VAL A 13 1.97 1.61 26.87
C VAL A 13 1.49 2.83 27.66
N GLN A 14 1.43 2.69 28.99
CA GLN A 14 1.34 3.81 29.93
C GLN A 14 2.71 4.50 30.01
N SER A 15 2.72 5.84 29.93
CA SER A 15 3.96 6.61 30.12
C SER A 15 4.56 6.32 31.50
N LEU A 16 5.83 5.90 31.53
CA LEU A 16 6.59 5.62 32.76
C LEU A 16 6.72 6.84 33.69
N ALA A 17 6.50 8.05 33.14
CA ALA A 17 6.66 9.32 33.87
C ALA A 17 5.34 9.88 34.43
N ALA A 18 4.19 9.44 33.91
CA ALA A 18 2.88 9.93 34.36
C ALA A 18 1.75 9.05 33.79
N GLU A 19 0.97 8.44 34.68
CA GLU A 19 -0.21 7.60 34.37
C GLU A 19 -1.25 8.31 33.49
N ALA A 20 -1.20 9.64 33.39
CA ALA A 20 -2.13 10.48 32.62
C ALA A 20 -1.84 10.54 31.10
N HIS A 21 -0.64 10.20 30.64
CA HIS A 21 -0.28 10.34 29.22
C HIS A 21 -0.33 9.01 28.46
N LYS A 22 -1.31 8.89 27.56
CA LYS A 22 -1.44 7.77 26.64
C LYS A 22 -0.42 7.89 25.50
N ILE A 23 0.32 6.81 25.23
CA ILE A 23 1.21 6.72 24.08
C ILE A 23 0.49 5.98 22.95
N PHE A 24 0.40 6.62 21.78
CA PHE A 24 -0.22 6.04 20.59
C PHE A 24 0.84 5.53 19.63
N PHE A 25 0.68 4.30 19.15
CA PHE A 25 1.46 3.81 18.02
C PHE A 25 0.84 4.30 16.72
N ILE A 26 1.65 4.99 15.92
CA ILE A 26 1.25 5.47 14.60
C ILE A 26 2.00 4.67 13.56
N TYR A 27 1.28 4.15 12.57
CA TYR A 27 1.91 3.55 11.41
C TYR A 27 2.40 4.63 10.45
N ASP A 28 3.61 4.44 9.93
CA ASP A 28 4.07 5.19 8.78
C ASP A 28 3.23 4.79 7.56
N ARG A 29 2.28 5.65 7.21
CA ARG A 29 1.30 5.40 6.14
C ARG A 29 1.98 5.25 4.78
N VAL A 30 3.03 6.01 4.50
CA VAL A 30 3.67 5.97 3.18
C VAL A 30 4.50 4.69 3.01
N HIS A 31 5.02 4.16 4.11
CA HIS A 31 5.67 2.84 4.11
C HIS A 31 4.67 1.68 4.06
N VAL A 32 3.49 1.80 4.67
CA VAL A 32 2.41 0.82 4.49
C VAL A 32 2.03 0.72 3.01
N VAL A 33 1.80 1.85 2.33
CA VAL A 33 1.48 1.87 0.88
C VAL A 33 2.60 1.25 0.05
N LYS A 34 3.87 1.58 0.35
CA LYS A 34 5.04 0.96 -0.29
C LYS A 34 5.04 -0.56 -0.13
N ASN A 35 4.77 -1.05 1.07
CA ASN A 35 4.75 -2.48 1.36
C ASN A 35 3.61 -3.19 0.63
N ILE A 36 2.42 -2.59 0.58
CA ILE A 36 1.28 -3.11 -0.19
C ILE A 36 1.66 -3.24 -1.67
N ARG A 37 2.21 -2.17 -2.28
CA ARG A 37 2.69 -2.19 -3.67
C ARG A 37 3.71 -3.29 -3.91
N ASN A 38 4.71 -3.41 -3.03
CA ASN A 38 5.77 -4.40 -3.19
C ASN A 38 5.21 -5.83 -3.10
N ASN A 39 4.37 -6.10 -2.10
CA ASN A 39 3.71 -7.39 -1.94
C ASN A 39 2.89 -7.74 -3.18
N TRP A 40 2.10 -6.78 -3.69
CA TRP A 40 1.27 -6.98 -4.87
C TRP A 40 2.10 -7.33 -6.12
N ILE A 41 3.22 -6.66 -6.37
CA ILE A 41 4.12 -6.97 -7.49
C ILE A 41 4.78 -8.35 -7.34
N THR A 42 5.13 -8.74 -6.11
CA THR A 42 5.84 -10.00 -5.84
C THR A 42 4.92 -11.21 -5.69
N GLU A 43 3.63 -11.00 -5.50
CA GLU A 43 2.65 -12.07 -5.43
C GLU A 43 2.60 -12.80 -6.79
N LYS A 44 2.47 -14.13 -6.78
CA LYS A 44 2.59 -14.99 -7.96
C LYS A 44 1.55 -14.70 -9.04
N THR A 45 0.31 -14.47 -8.64
CA THR A 45 -0.81 -14.07 -9.51
C THR A 45 -0.81 -12.57 -9.83
N LYS A 46 0.00 -11.77 -9.11
CA LYS A 46 -0.01 -10.29 -9.13
C LYS A 46 -1.41 -9.71 -8.91
N THR A 47 -2.17 -10.31 -7.99
CA THR A 47 -3.51 -9.82 -7.62
C THR A 47 -3.57 -9.43 -6.15
N LEU A 48 -4.48 -8.52 -5.83
CA LEU A 48 -4.76 -8.07 -4.47
C LEU A 48 -6.26 -8.08 -4.23
N THR A 49 -6.71 -8.85 -3.25
CA THR A 49 -8.12 -8.92 -2.86
C THR A 49 -8.44 -7.87 -1.81
N CYS A 50 -9.31 -6.93 -2.16
CA CYS A 50 -9.82 -5.88 -1.28
C CYS A 50 -11.18 -6.31 -0.72
N PRO A 51 -11.28 -6.69 0.58
CA PRO A 51 -12.54 -7.14 1.17
C PRO A 51 -13.57 -6.03 1.39
N LEU A 52 -13.18 -4.76 1.24
CA LEU A 52 -13.97 -3.59 1.69
C LEU A 52 -14.93 -3.00 0.63
N MET A 53 -14.96 -3.53 -0.60
CA MET A 53 -15.71 -2.92 -1.71
C MET A 53 -17.16 -3.45 -1.87
N GLY A 54 -17.79 -3.91 -0.79
CA GLY A 54 -19.23 -4.21 -0.73
C GLY A 54 -19.71 -5.46 -1.48
N ALA A 55 -18.84 -6.14 -2.25
CA ALA A 55 -19.18 -7.37 -2.95
C ALA A 55 -18.91 -8.62 -2.08
N PRO A 56 -19.79 -9.63 -2.08
CA PRO A 56 -19.49 -10.93 -1.49
C PRO A 56 -18.24 -11.51 -2.17
N GLY A 57 -17.13 -11.64 -1.43
CA GLY A 57 -15.82 -12.07 -1.95
C GLY A 57 -14.79 -10.96 -2.19
N GLY A 58 -15.16 -9.69 -1.98
CA GLY A 58 -14.28 -8.54 -2.20
C GLY A 58 -14.05 -8.21 -3.68
N THR A 59 -13.34 -7.11 -3.95
CA THR A 59 -12.90 -6.74 -5.30
C THR A 59 -11.46 -7.17 -5.50
N VAL A 60 -11.14 -7.76 -6.64
CA VAL A 60 -9.78 -8.17 -6.99
C VAL A 60 -9.16 -7.09 -7.87
N ALA A 61 -8.06 -6.50 -7.42
CA ALA A 61 -7.22 -5.62 -8.22
C ALA A 61 -6.11 -6.45 -8.88
N LYS A 62 -5.90 -6.28 -10.19
CA LYS A 62 -4.83 -6.99 -10.93
C LYS A 62 -3.75 -6.01 -11.36
N TRP A 63 -2.49 -6.38 -11.17
CA TRP A 63 -1.38 -5.53 -11.60
C TRP A 63 -1.36 -5.33 -13.13
N THR A 64 -1.84 -6.33 -13.87
CA THR A 64 -2.00 -6.28 -15.33
C THR A 64 -2.92 -5.16 -15.79
N ASP A 65 -3.88 -4.74 -14.97
CA ASP A 65 -4.78 -3.63 -15.32
C ASP A 65 -4.02 -2.29 -15.33
N LEU A 66 -3.01 -2.13 -14.46
CA LEU A 66 -2.11 -0.97 -14.45
C LEU A 66 -1.14 -1.00 -15.64
N GLU A 67 -0.63 -2.19 -15.99
CA GLU A 67 0.22 -2.37 -17.18
C GLU A 67 -0.56 -2.02 -18.46
N ALA A 68 -1.81 -2.47 -18.57
CA ALA A 68 -2.71 -2.16 -19.69
C ALA A 68 -3.05 -0.66 -19.75
N LEU A 69 -3.36 -0.03 -18.60
CA LEU A 69 -3.61 1.41 -18.53
C LEU A 69 -2.41 2.21 -19.04
N PHE A 70 -1.19 1.86 -18.61
CA PHE A 70 0.03 2.52 -19.06
C PHE A 70 0.26 2.38 -20.57
N GLN A 71 -0.03 1.21 -21.15
CA GLN A 71 0.06 0.98 -22.59
C GLN A 71 -1.00 1.79 -23.36
N CYS A 72 -2.24 1.86 -22.86
CA CYS A 72 -3.29 2.68 -23.45
C CYS A 72 -2.93 4.17 -23.45
N GLU A 73 -2.27 4.65 -22.39
CA GLU A 73 -1.82 6.04 -22.31
C GLU A 73 -0.63 6.37 -23.21
N GLU A 74 0.21 5.40 -23.55
CA GLU A 74 1.36 5.62 -24.45
C GLU A 74 0.90 6.04 -25.86
N ALA A 75 -0.26 5.54 -26.30
CA ALA A 75 -0.88 5.93 -27.56
C ALA A 75 -1.68 7.25 -27.48
N SER A 76 -1.87 7.80 -26.27
CA SER A 76 -2.65 9.01 -26.03
C SER A 76 -1.75 10.25 -26.03
N LEU A 77 -2.26 11.35 -26.60
CA LEU A 77 -1.61 12.67 -26.49
C LEU A 77 -1.64 13.22 -25.05
N VAL A 78 -2.59 12.76 -24.24
CA VAL A 78 -2.79 13.21 -22.86
C VAL A 78 -2.56 12.04 -21.92
N LYS A 79 -1.71 12.28 -20.91
CA LYS A 79 -1.43 11.34 -19.83
C LYS A 79 -2.16 11.79 -18.56
N LEU A 80 -3.02 10.93 -18.04
CA LEU A 80 -3.84 11.21 -16.86
C LEU A 80 -3.30 10.51 -15.61
N SER A 81 -2.56 9.41 -15.78
CA SER A 81 -1.91 8.70 -14.68
C SER A 81 -0.49 9.20 -14.42
N LYS A 82 0.02 8.92 -13.21
CA LYS A 82 1.44 9.10 -12.87
C LYS A 82 2.28 7.86 -13.14
N LEU A 83 1.70 6.83 -13.78
CA LEU A 83 2.39 5.58 -14.02
C LEU A 83 3.59 5.79 -14.94
N THR A 84 4.72 5.21 -14.56
CA THR A 84 5.95 5.20 -15.37
C THR A 84 6.48 3.79 -15.47
N ARG A 85 7.42 3.55 -16.37
CA ARG A 85 8.08 2.24 -16.48
C ARG A 85 8.69 1.80 -15.15
N SER A 86 9.35 2.70 -14.41
CA SER A 86 9.90 2.41 -13.07
C SER A 86 8.83 2.18 -12.00
N THR A 87 7.61 2.69 -12.20
CA THR A 87 6.48 2.42 -11.30
C THR A 87 5.99 0.98 -11.44
N LEU A 88 5.85 0.52 -12.70
CA LEU A 88 5.34 -0.81 -13.02
C LEU A 88 6.38 -1.93 -12.92
N PHE A 89 7.64 -1.61 -13.26
CA PHE A 89 8.76 -2.55 -13.30
C PHE A 89 9.94 -2.05 -12.46
N PRO A 90 9.76 -1.84 -11.13
CA PRO A 90 10.80 -1.32 -10.28
C PRO A 90 11.94 -2.34 -10.08
N SER A 91 13.18 -1.87 -10.18
CA SER A 91 14.34 -2.62 -9.68
C SER A 91 14.31 -2.78 -8.15
N SER A 92 15.17 -3.64 -7.60
CA SER A 92 15.24 -3.88 -6.15
C SER A 92 15.48 -2.61 -5.33
N SER A 93 16.28 -1.67 -5.85
CA SER A 93 16.50 -0.37 -5.20
C SER A 93 15.29 0.57 -5.34
N GLU A 94 14.62 0.56 -6.50
CA GLU A 94 13.41 1.37 -6.74
C GLU A 94 12.19 0.91 -5.95
N LYS A 95 12.12 -0.37 -5.55
CA LYS A 95 11.10 -0.87 -4.61
C LYS A 95 11.12 -0.15 -3.25
N GLN A 96 12.24 0.46 -2.88
CA GLN A 96 12.35 1.25 -1.66
C GLN A 96 11.84 2.69 -1.81
N LYS A 97 11.73 3.20 -3.05
CA LYS A 97 11.27 4.56 -3.33
C LYS A 97 9.76 4.65 -3.08
N VAL A 98 9.40 5.43 -2.06
CA VAL A 98 7.99 5.70 -1.71
C VAL A 98 7.28 6.44 -2.83
N SER A 99 7.94 7.40 -3.49
CA SER A 99 7.35 8.17 -4.60
C SER A 99 6.81 7.29 -5.73
N LEU A 100 7.53 6.22 -6.08
CA LEU A 100 7.07 5.25 -7.08
C LEU A 100 5.86 4.44 -6.60
N ALA A 101 5.78 4.14 -5.31
CA ALA A 101 4.58 3.50 -4.76
C ALA A 101 3.37 4.43 -4.79
N LEU A 102 3.57 5.73 -4.51
CA LEU A 102 2.49 6.72 -4.51
C LEU A 102 1.87 6.88 -5.91
N ASN A 103 2.66 6.82 -6.99
CA ASN A 103 2.15 6.87 -8.37
C ASN A 103 1.10 5.81 -8.71
N VAL A 104 1.03 4.72 -7.93
CA VAL A 104 0.05 3.64 -8.12
C VAL A 104 -1.30 3.97 -7.46
N PHE A 105 -1.29 4.72 -6.36
CA PHE A 105 -2.48 4.93 -5.52
C PHE A 105 -2.98 6.39 -5.50
N PHE A 106 -2.18 7.36 -5.95
CA PHE A 106 -2.46 8.81 -5.88
C PHE A 106 -1.96 9.57 -7.11
#